data_AF-A0AAD2G7U9-F1
#
_entry.id   AF-A0AAD2G7U9-F1
#
_cell.length_a   1.000
_cell.length_b   1.000
_cell.length_c   1.000
_cell.angle_alpha   90.00
_cell.angle_beta   90.00
_cell.angle_gamma   90.00
#
_symmetry.space_group_name_H-M   'P 1'
#
loop_
_entity.id
_entity.type
_entity.pdbx_description
1 polymer ?
#
loop_
_entity_poly.entity_id
_entity_poly.type
_entity_poly.pdbx_seq_one_letter_code
_entity_poly.pdbx_strand_id
1 'polypeptide(L)'
;MNSFSLLTIASILLSSCSLSSTAFTATNTNCKFCHTSRQNDQSVSLYLASAATSTAAGSNDNNGSNDSDNRSSTSSTTSTNNSNTQMSYSIGNYPPQKITMSELVNGGPMEGVAAASAVPLGEADLAFRQGVQMEKGGQSRAANSAFHAAATLFQCYLEDDAFGHVTNLDKGDCLTILTYNLVRLGFLNHDALSDPQAAINLYQMAIDLDPQHPSAASYVGLGDSLQADGGSREESDLKHLELAAQAYQRALELTPNSASTLFSLAVVLERLGQTQEADDIMTNLQRQESPISCLVDSWGYVRWHSRKVAPHHLNLHRGTRDMLRLALDAAMPLIKQQRKNSNPAYGMVCEFGVGSGRSLRMTQEILPLDIHLHGFDTFTGLPHSWGDEPKGSYSTGGVVPTNIEGNVFFHKGLFKETLVPFLQQMGEDAFLAYANIDCDLYTSTLDVLEAMHGRIVEGTILIFDEYVCHPTWRQDEFRAWRECCKRFGWKYEYLAFSLSTKQAVVRITDVA
;
A
#
# COMPACT_ATOMS: atom_id res chain seq x y z
N MET A 1 31.47 -5.03 -11.32
CA MET A 1 30.30 -5.92 -11.19
C MET A 1 30.33 -6.50 -9.79
N ASN A 2 29.70 -5.83 -8.83
CA ASN A 2 29.42 -6.45 -7.54
C ASN A 2 28.18 -7.33 -7.77
N SER A 3 28.41 -8.63 -7.94
CA SER A 3 27.36 -9.62 -8.10
C SER A 3 26.62 -9.77 -6.77
N PHE A 4 25.47 -9.11 -6.64
CA PHE A 4 24.49 -9.50 -5.63
C PHE A 4 23.98 -10.88 -6.04
N SER A 5 24.19 -11.90 -5.21
CA SER A 5 23.72 -13.25 -5.51
C SER A 5 22.20 -13.34 -5.34
N LEU A 6 21.58 -14.35 -5.94
CA LEU A 6 20.21 -14.81 -5.68
C LEU A 6 19.76 -14.76 -4.20
N LEU A 7 20.71 -14.87 -3.26
CA LEU A 7 20.42 -14.78 -1.82
C LEU A 7 20.05 -13.36 -1.37
N THR A 8 20.53 -12.27 -1.99
CA THR A 8 20.36 -10.92 -1.42
C THR A 8 18.92 -10.42 -1.45
N ILE A 9 18.22 -10.52 -2.59
CA ILE A 9 16.81 -10.13 -2.70
C ILE A 9 15.93 -11.02 -1.80
N ALA A 10 16.21 -12.33 -1.81
CA ALA A 10 15.50 -13.30 -0.97
C ALA A 10 15.77 -13.09 0.55
N SER A 11 16.95 -12.60 0.92
CA SER A 11 17.35 -12.38 2.33
C SER A 11 16.77 -11.11 2.93
N ILE A 12 16.65 -10.02 2.14
CA ILE A 12 15.99 -8.78 2.58
C ILE A 12 14.54 -9.05 3.05
N LEU A 13 13.91 -10.11 2.51
CA LEU A 13 12.56 -10.51 2.85
C LEU A 13 12.41 -11.44 4.07
N LEU A 14 13.38 -12.28 4.40
CA LEU A 14 13.25 -13.17 5.57
C LEU A 14 13.14 -12.37 6.89
N SER A 15 13.63 -11.13 6.89
CA SER A 15 13.47 -10.16 7.97
C SER A 15 12.13 -9.41 7.98
N SER A 16 11.48 -9.16 6.83
CA SER A 16 10.22 -8.42 6.74
C SER A 16 8.98 -9.33 6.72
N CYS A 17 9.15 -10.63 6.44
CA CYS A 17 8.13 -11.67 6.51
C CYS A 17 8.10 -12.38 7.89
N SER A 18 8.23 -11.67 9.00
CA SER A 18 7.74 -12.21 10.27
C SER A 18 6.29 -11.77 10.47
N LEU A 19 5.31 -12.46 9.86
CA LEU A 19 3.94 -12.66 10.35
C LEU A 19 3.06 -13.46 9.36
N SER A 20 2.39 -14.48 9.91
CA SER A 20 1.41 -15.42 9.32
C SER A 20 1.95 -16.56 8.46
N SER A 21 2.32 -17.64 9.14
CA SER A 21 2.49 -18.98 8.58
C SER A 21 1.14 -19.61 8.19
N THR A 22 0.48 -19.16 7.13
CA THR A 22 -0.70 -19.89 6.60
C THR A 22 -0.99 -19.74 5.10
N ALA A 23 -0.26 -18.93 4.32
CA ALA A 23 -0.59 -18.71 2.90
C ALA A 23 0.34 -19.40 1.88
N PHE A 24 1.06 -20.45 2.27
CA PHE A 24 1.88 -21.25 1.34
C PHE A 24 1.50 -22.73 1.38
N THR A 25 0.23 -23.04 1.16
CA THR A 25 -0.21 -24.40 0.80
C THR A 25 -0.56 -24.45 -0.69
N ALA A 26 0.44 -24.86 -1.46
CA ALA A 26 0.36 -25.78 -2.59
C ALA A 26 -0.82 -25.64 -3.58
N THR A 27 -0.59 -24.91 -4.68
CA THR A 27 -1.18 -25.23 -5.99
C THR A 27 -0.21 -24.87 -7.13
N ASN A 28 1.03 -25.38 -7.10
CA ASN A 28 1.76 -25.74 -8.33
C ASN A 28 3.01 -26.58 -8.01
N THR A 29 2.81 -27.87 -7.76
CA THR A 29 3.88 -28.86 -7.65
C THR A 29 4.48 -29.17 -9.02
N ASN A 30 5.30 -28.26 -9.56
CA ASN A 30 6.23 -28.59 -10.66
C ASN A 30 7.52 -27.74 -10.71
N CYS A 31 7.80 -26.88 -9.73
CA CYS A 31 9.11 -26.22 -9.64
C CYS A 31 10.11 -27.12 -8.88
N LYS A 32 10.91 -27.91 -9.62
CA LYS A 32 12.03 -28.72 -9.10
C LYS A 32 13.23 -27.85 -8.71
N PHE A 33 13.15 -27.01 -7.68
CA PHE A 33 14.36 -26.34 -7.16
C PHE A 33 14.44 -26.17 -5.64
N CYS A 34 13.37 -26.40 -4.87
CA CYS A 34 13.44 -26.36 -3.39
C CYS A 34 14.01 -27.62 -2.72
N HIS A 35 14.54 -28.60 -3.46
CA HIS A 35 14.94 -29.90 -2.91
C HIS A 35 16.45 -30.18 -2.81
N THR A 36 17.34 -29.22 -3.08
CA THR A 36 18.79 -29.47 -3.10
C THR A 36 19.66 -28.65 -2.12
N SER A 37 19.08 -27.90 -1.16
CA SER A 37 19.87 -27.18 -0.14
C SER A 37 19.71 -27.68 1.31
N ARG A 38 19.08 -28.84 1.55
CA ARG A 38 18.91 -29.42 2.90
C ARG A 38 19.54 -30.81 3.07
N GLN A 39 20.72 -31.04 2.50
CA GLN A 39 21.57 -32.17 2.87
C GLN A 39 22.96 -31.67 3.26
N ASN A 40 23.04 -31.05 4.43
CA ASN A 40 24.17 -31.12 5.37
C ASN A 40 23.88 -30.21 6.54
N ASP A 41 23.06 -30.69 7.47
CA ASP A 41 23.24 -30.40 8.89
C ASP A 41 22.44 -31.42 9.71
N GLN A 42 23.13 -32.46 10.15
CA GLN A 42 22.64 -33.34 11.19
C GLN A 42 22.89 -32.67 12.54
N SER A 43 21.81 -32.36 13.26
CA SER A 43 21.57 -32.71 14.68
C SER A 43 20.74 -31.64 15.38
N VAL A 44 19.45 -31.91 15.61
CA VAL A 44 18.79 -31.86 16.93
C VAL A 44 17.49 -32.67 16.78
N SER A 45 17.39 -33.73 17.57
CA SER A 45 16.21 -34.60 17.68
C SER A 45 15.24 -34.01 18.71
N LEU A 46 13.94 -34.00 18.41
CA LEU A 46 12.91 -34.20 19.44
C LEU A 46 11.60 -34.73 18.84
N TYR A 47 11.22 -35.89 19.37
CA TYR A 47 10.08 -36.74 19.08
C TYR A 47 8.73 -36.04 19.31
N LEU A 48 7.73 -36.34 18.48
CA LEU A 48 6.35 -36.45 18.94
C LEU A 48 5.70 -37.73 18.41
N ALA A 49 5.26 -38.53 19.38
CA ALA A 49 4.62 -39.83 19.24
C ALA A 49 3.10 -39.71 19.06
N SER A 50 2.54 -40.79 18.54
CA SER A 50 1.13 -41.17 18.42
C SER A 50 0.25 -40.92 19.65
N ALA A 51 -1.03 -40.61 19.42
CA ALA A 51 -2.16 -41.27 20.09
C ALA A 51 -3.50 -40.94 19.41
N ALA A 52 -4.25 -41.99 19.10
CA ALA A 52 -5.69 -41.97 18.81
C ALA A 52 -6.49 -42.19 20.11
N THR A 53 -7.70 -41.62 20.19
CA THR A 53 -8.97 -42.10 20.83
C THR A 53 -9.92 -40.90 20.97
N SER A 54 -11.04 -40.84 20.26
CA SER A 54 -12.37 -41.44 20.54
C SER A 54 -13.34 -40.47 21.22
N THR A 55 -14.51 -40.25 20.64
CA THR A 55 -15.81 -40.25 21.34
C THR A 55 -16.94 -40.41 20.33
N ALA A 56 -17.95 -41.19 20.73
CA ALA A 56 -19.05 -41.71 19.94
C ALA A 56 -20.40 -41.02 20.26
N ALA A 57 -21.35 -41.13 19.32
CA ALA A 57 -22.81 -41.21 19.51
C ALA A 57 -23.39 -41.70 18.17
N GLY A 58 -23.99 -42.91 18.02
CA GLY A 58 -25.38 -43.29 18.36
C GLY A 58 -26.36 -42.68 17.35
N SER A 59 -27.21 -43.37 16.56
CA SER A 59 -27.88 -44.68 16.67
C SER A 59 -28.69 -45.01 15.38
N ASN A 60 -28.84 -46.31 15.06
CA ASN A 60 -29.99 -47.05 14.48
C ASN A 60 -30.78 -46.55 13.24
N ASP A 61 -30.92 -47.35 12.15
CA ASP A 61 -31.87 -48.48 11.98
C ASP A 61 -31.99 -48.96 10.49
N ASN A 62 -31.97 -50.29 10.32
CA ASN A 62 -32.76 -51.21 9.47
C ASN A 62 -32.93 -51.15 7.93
N ASN A 63 -32.82 -52.38 7.36
CA ASN A 63 -33.50 -53.02 6.21
C ASN A 63 -33.27 -52.46 4.79
N GLY A 64 -33.19 -53.23 3.71
CA GLY A 64 -33.35 -54.66 3.45
C GLY A 64 -33.59 -54.88 1.94
N SER A 65 -32.87 -55.86 1.35
CA SER A 65 -33.30 -56.86 0.34
C SER A 65 -34.05 -56.52 -0.98
N ASN A 66 -33.70 -57.34 -1.99
CA ASN A 66 -34.39 -57.77 -3.24
C ASN A 66 -33.88 -57.16 -4.55
N ASP A 67 -33.24 -57.96 -5.43
CA ASP A 67 -33.83 -58.93 -6.41
C ASP A 67 -34.64 -58.19 -7.50
N SER A 68 -34.57 -58.43 -8.81
CA SER A 68 -34.12 -59.56 -9.63
C SER A 68 -34.42 -59.19 -11.10
N ASP A 69 -33.69 -59.79 -12.05
CA ASP A 69 -34.10 -60.11 -13.44
C ASP A 69 -34.42 -58.94 -14.41
N ASN A 70 -34.15 -58.98 -15.72
CA ASN A 70 -34.17 -60.11 -16.64
C ASN A 70 -33.43 -59.80 -17.96
N ARG A 71 -32.97 -60.89 -18.59
CA ARG A 71 -32.50 -61.14 -19.98
C ARG A 71 -33.37 -60.48 -21.07
N SER A 72 -33.00 -60.28 -22.35
CA SER A 72 -31.94 -60.78 -23.24
C SER A 72 -32.07 -60.10 -24.64
N SER A 73 -30.95 -60.09 -25.38
CA SER A 73 -30.79 -60.33 -26.85
C SER A 73 -31.39 -59.37 -27.89
N THR A 74 -30.80 -59.01 -29.03
CA THR A 74 -29.52 -59.30 -29.75
C THR A 74 -29.49 -58.47 -31.04
N SER A 75 -28.33 -57.96 -31.46
CA SER A 75 -27.77 -57.93 -32.86
C SER A 75 -26.60 -56.93 -32.90
N SER A 76 -25.32 -57.36 -32.84
CA SER A 76 -24.40 -57.71 -33.96
C SER A 76 -24.32 -56.59 -35.02
N THR A 77 -23.25 -55.80 -35.12
CA THR A 77 -21.89 -56.03 -35.68
C THR A 77 -21.10 -54.72 -35.44
N THR A 78 -19.78 -54.60 -35.22
CA THR A 78 -18.60 -55.20 -35.88
C THR A 78 -17.34 -54.80 -35.09
N SER A 79 -16.25 -55.54 -35.34
CA SER A 79 -14.94 -55.56 -34.69
C SER A 79 -14.15 -54.25 -34.57
N THR A 80 -13.50 -54.13 -33.41
CA THR A 80 -12.16 -53.58 -33.11
C THR A 80 -11.30 -53.07 -34.28
N ASN A 81 -10.78 -51.86 -34.12
CA ASN A 81 -9.35 -51.59 -34.32
C ASN A 81 -8.87 -50.43 -33.42
N ASN A 82 -7.76 -50.69 -32.74
CA ASN A 82 -6.95 -49.73 -32.00
C ASN A 82 -6.52 -48.57 -32.90
N SER A 83 -6.65 -47.35 -32.41
CA SER A 83 -5.74 -46.27 -32.75
C SER A 83 -5.53 -45.36 -31.55
N ASN A 84 -4.29 -45.39 -31.05
CA ASN A 84 -3.68 -44.29 -30.32
C ASN A 84 -3.85 -43.01 -31.13
N THR A 85 -4.60 -42.05 -30.61
CA THR A 85 -4.51 -40.65 -31.04
C THR A 85 -3.75 -39.89 -29.97
N GLN A 86 -2.43 -39.83 -30.16
CA GLN A 86 -1.65 -38.67 -29.71
C GLN A 86 -2.32 -37.44 -30.31
N MET A 87 -2.95 -36.61 -29.48
CA MET A 87 -3.20 -35.22 -29.87
C MET A 87 -1.85 -34.50 -29.84
N SER A 88 -1.17 -34.54 -30.98
CA SER A 88 -0.11 -33.61 -31.31
C SER A 88 -0.71 -32.20 -31.33
N TYR A 89 -0.48 -31.43 -30.26
CA TYR A 89 -0.57 -29.98 -30.37
C TYR A 89 0.51 -29.54 -31.36
N SER A 90 0.08 -29.16 -32.56
CA SER A 90 0.94 -28.46 -33.50
C SER A 90 1.32 -27.15 -32.83
N ILE A 91 2.56 -27.06 -32.34
CA ILE A 91 3.18 -25.78 -32.00
C ILE A 91 3.23 -25.02 -33.31
N GLY A 92 2.30 -24.09 -33.50
CA GLY A 92 2.37 -23.14 -34.58
C GLY A 92 3.71 -22.42 -34.47
N ASN A 93 4.62 -22.69 -35.39
CA ASN A 93 5.83 -21.90 -35.62
C ASN A 93 5.41 -20.51 -36.11
N TYR A 94 4.95 -19.67 -35.19
CA TYR A 94 4.98 -18.23 -35.34
C TYR A 94 6.08 -17.73 -34.41
N PRO A 95 7.06 -16.95 -34.90
CA PRO A 95 8.01 -16.31 -33.99
C PRO A 95 7.18 -15.48 -33.00
N PRO A 96 7.40 -15.63 -31.67
CA PRO A 96 6.69 -14.80 -30.71
C PRO A 96 6.98 -13.34 -31.05
N GLN A 97 5.91 -12.54 -31.22
CA GLN A 97 6.10 -11.10 -31.35
C GLN A 97 6.74 -10.60 -30.05
N LYS A 98 7.91 -9.98 -30.18
CA LYS A 98 8.58 -9.32 -29.06
C LYS A 98 7.64 -8.28 -28.49
N ILE A 99 7.30 -8.42 -27.21
CA ILE A 99 6.64 -7.35 -26.47
C ILE A 99 7.69 -6.28 -26.18
N THR A 100 7.34 -5.02 -26.39
CA THR A 100 8.17 -3.88 -26.01
C THR A 100 7.98 -3.56 -24.53
N MET A 101 8.99 -2.98 -23.89
CA MET A 101 8.85 -2.41 -22.54
C MET A 101 7.63 -1.48 -22.44
N SER A 102 7.37 -0.66 -23.46
CA SER A 102 6.18 0.21 -23.49
C SER A 102 4.87 -0.57 -23.49
N GLU A 103 4.78 -1.71 -24.17
CA GLU A 103 3.58 -2.56 -24.14
C GLU A 103 3.45 -3.33 -22.84
N LEU A 104 4.55 -3.66 -22.17
CA LEU A 104 4.50 -4.27 -20.84
C LEU A 104 3.97 -3.28 -19.80
N VAL A 105 4.47 -2.04 -19.82
CA VAL A 105 4.11 -0.96 -18.87
C VAL A 105 2.72 -0.38 -19.16
N ASN A 106 2.34 -0.22 -20.43
CA ASN A 106 1.08 0.42 -20.82
C ASN A 106 -0.05 -0.58 -21.17
N GLY A 107 0.22 -1.88 -21.13
CA GLY A 107 -0.77 -2.91 -21.41
C GLY A 107 -1.98 -2.80 -20.48
N GLY A 108 -3.17 -2.65 -21.05
CA GLY A 108 -4.44 -2.49 -20.32
C GLY A 108 -4.81 -3.70 -19.45
N PRO A 109 -5.89 -3.57 -18.64
CA PRO A 109 -6.29 -4.58 -17.67
C PRO A 109 -6.59 -5.95 -18.31
N MET A 110 -6.29 -7.01 -17.55
CA MET A 110 -6.55 -8.41 -17.88
C MET A 110 -8.05 -8.77 -17.72
N GLU A 111 -8.96 -7.99 -18.32
CA GLU A 111 -10.37 -8.35 -18.39
C GLU A 111 -10.91 -8.13 -19.81
N GLY A 112 -11.33 -9.23 -20.46
CA GLY A 112 -12.31 -9.18 -21.54
C GLY A 112 -11.82 -9.02 -22.98
N VAL A 113 -10.51 -9.05 -23.28
CA VAL A 113 -10.06 -9.14 -24.68
C VAL A 113 -10.14 -10.60 -25.14
N ALA A 114 -11.00 -10.87 -26.11
CA ALA A 114 -11.12 -12.17 -26.76
C ALA A 114 -9.73 -12.79 -27.05
N ALA A 115 -9.57 -14.06 -26.66
CA ALA A 115 -8.33 -14.82 -26.60
C ALA A 115 -7.64 -15.11 -27.96
N ALA A 116 -7.78 -14.24 -28.96
CA ALA A 116 -7.22 -14.42 -30.30
C ALA A 116 -6.01 -13.50 -30.59
N SER A 117 -5.67 -12.53 -29.73
CA SER A 117 -4.53 -11.61 -29.94
C SER A 117 -3.67 -11.34 -28.71
N ALA A 118 -3.80 -12.14 -27.64
CA ALA A 118 -2.96 -11.98 -26.46
C ALA A 118 -1.55 -12.53 -26.76
N VAL A 119 -0.55 -11.65 -26.78
CA VAL A 119 0.86 -12.06 -26.81
C VAL A 119 1.12 -12.96 -25.60
N PRO A 120 1.66 -14.18 -25.76
CA PRO A 120 2.02 -15.03 -24.62
C PRO A 120 3.06 -14.29 -23.76
N LEU A 121 2.68 -13.93 -22.54
CA LEU A 121 3.57 -13.30 -21.58
C LEU A 121 4.38 -14.37 -20.85
N GLY A 122 5.65 -14.07 -20.58
CA GLY A 122 6.44 -14.88 -19.66
C GLY A 122 5.98 -14.68 -18.22
N GLU A 123 6.38 -15.58 -17.32
CA GLU A 123 5.99 -15.53 -15.90
C GLU A 123 6.44 -14.22 -15.20
N ALA A 124 7.61 -13.68 -15.56
CA ALA A 124 8.11 -12.41 -15.02
C ALA A 124 7.26 -11.22 -15.48
N ASP A 125 6.88 -11.22 -16.75
CA ASP A 125 6.04 -10.18 -17.36
C ASP A 125 4.63 -10.17 -16.73
N LEU A 126 4.08 -11.36 -16.48
CA LEU A 126 2.77 -11.53 -15.83
C LEU A 126 2.80 -11.02 -14.39
N ALA A 127 3.81 -11.44 -13.60
CA ALA A 127 3.97 -11.00 -12.22
C ALA A 127 4.12 -9.47 -12.14
N PHE A 128 4.88 -8.87 -13.07
CA PHE A 128 5.02 -7.42 -13.16
C PHE A 128 3.68 -6.72 -13.40
N ARG A 129 2.91 -7.17 -14.40
CA ARG A 129 1.58 -6.60 -14.70
C ARG A 129 0.61 -6.76 -13.53
N GLN A 130 0.65 -7.91 -12.84
CA GLN A 130 -0.12 -8.13 -11.62
C GLN A 130 0.25 -7.12 -10.52
N GLY A 131 1.54 -6.86 -10.31
CA GLY A 131 2.02 -5.85 -9.37
C GLY A 131 1.44 -4.47 -9.66
N VAL A 132 1.54 -4.02 -10.92
CA VAL A 132 0.98 -2.73 -11.36
C VAL A 132 -0.53 -2.67 -11.15
N GLN A 133 -1.26 -3.74 -11.49
CA GLN A 133 -2.72 -3.79 -11.35
C GLN A 133 -3.15 -3.78 -9.88
N MET A 134 -2.51 -4.59 -9.03
CA MET A 134 -2.79 -4.65 -7.60
C MET A 134 -2.50 -3.33 -6.91
N GLU A 135 -1.42 -2.65 -7.30
CA GLU A 135 -1.07 -1.35 -6.74
C GLU A 135 -2.10 -0.28 -7.09
N LYS A 136 -2.53 -0.22 -8.37
CA LYS A 136 -3.62 0.67 -8.81
C LYS A 136 -4.94 0.35 -8.10
N GLY A 137 -5.18 -0.91 -7.78
CA GLY A 137 -6.33 -1.36 -7.00
C GLY A 137 -6.21 -1.17 -5.48
N GLY A 138 -5.19 -0.45 -5.00
CA GLY A 138 -4.98 -0.18 -3.57
C GLY A 138 -4.53 -1.40 -2.74
N GLN A 139 -4.15 -2.51 -3.37
CA GLN A 139 -3.75 -3.75 -2.71
C GLN A 139 -2.23 -3.81 -2.50
N SER A 140 -1.69 -2.91 -1.66
CA SER A 140 -0.24 -2.70 -1.51
C SER A 140 0.56 -3.96 -1.17
N ARG A 141 0.07 -4.86 -0.30
CA ARG A 141 0.75 -6.13 0.02
C ARG A 141 0.80 -7.10 -1.15
N ALA A 142 -0.31 -7.22 -1.86
CA ALA A 142 -0.41 -8.10 -3.02
C ALA A 142 0.49 -7.58 -4.15
N ALA A 143 0.48 -6.26 -4.37
CA ALA A 143 1.37 -5.58 -5.29
C ALA A 143 2.85 -5.82 -4.95
N ASN A 144 3.22 -5.64 -3.68
CA ASN A 144 4.58 -5.90 -3.20
C ASN A 144 5.01 -7.35 -3.47
N SER A 145 4.13 -8.32 -3.21
CA SER A 145 4.41 -9.74 -3.49
C SER A 145 4.61 -10.02 -4.98
N ALA A 146 3.78 -9.42 -5.84
CA ALA A 146 3.86 -9.60 -7.29
C ALA A 146 5.09 -8.92 -7.90
N PHE A 147 5.42 -7.69 -7.49
CA PHE A 147 6.67 -7.03 -7.90
C PHE A 147 7.91 -7.78 -7.42
N HIS A 148 7.86 -8.39 -6.24
CA HIS A 148 8.95 -9.23 -5.76
C HIS A 148 9.15 -10.48 -6.64
N ALA A 149 8.06 -11.17 -7.00
CA ALA A 149 8.12 -12.30 -7.90
C ALA A 149 8.71 -11.90 -9.27
N ALA A 150 8.27 -10.76 -9.81
CA ALA A 150 8.80 -10.21 -11.05
C ALA A 150 10.30 -9.90 -10.94
N ALA A 151 10.73 -9.16 -9.91
CA ALA A 151 12.13 -8.82 -9.68
C ALA A 151 13.02 -10.06 -9.58
N THR A 152 12.56 -11.08 -8.87
CA THR A 152 13.28 -12.36 -8.72
C THR A 152 13.48 -13.04 -10.07
N LEU A 153 12.42 -13.16 -10.88
CA LEU A 153 12.49 -13.83 -12.18
C LEU A 153 13.37 -13.07 -13.19
N PHE A 154 13.27 -11.73 -13.22
CA PHE A 154 14.15 -10.92 -14.06
C PHE A 154 15.62 -11.04 -13.64
N GLN A 155 15.91 -11.01 -12.33
CA GLN A 155 17.26 -11.22 -11.83
C GLN A 155 17.81 -12.60 -12.25
N CYS A 156 17.02 -13.67 -12.08
CA CYS A 156 17.42 -15.01 -12.51
C CYS A 156 17.81 -15.05 -14.00
N TYR A 157 17.03 -14.40 -14.87
CA TYR A 157 17.34 -14.35 -16.31
C TYR A 157 18.58 -13.50 -16.65
N LEU A 158 18.81 -12.41 -15.93
CA LEU A 158 20.02 -11.61 -16.10
C LEU A 158 21.27 -12.42 -15.74
N GLU A 159 21.20 -13.25 -14.69
CA GLU A 159 22.30 -14.08 -14.20
C GLU A 159 22.51 -15.39 -14.99
N ASP A 160 21.42 -16.03 -15.44
CA ASP A 160 21.45 -17.34 -16.09
C ASP A 160 20.45 -17.42 -17.27
N ASP A 161 20.99 -17.67 -18.47
CA ASP A 161 20.20 -17.79 -19.71
C ASP A 161 19.20 -18.96 -19.68
N ALA A 162 19.34 -19.93 -18.76
CA ALA A 162 18.35 -20.99 -18.53
C ALA A 162 16.95 -20.43 -18.21
N PHE A 163 16.88 -19.21 -17.66
CA PHE A 163 15.63 -18.51 -17.36
C PHE A 163 15.09 -17.68 -18.53
N GLY A 164 15.64 -17.79 -19.74
CA GLY A 164 15.14 -17.04 -20.91
C GLY A 164 13.69 -17.35 -21.32
N HIS A 165 13.03 -18.31 -20.67
CA HIS A 165 11.61 -18.61 -20.85
C HIS A 165 10.68 -17.71 -20.01
N VAL A 166 11.20 -16.99 -19.01
CA VAL A 166 10.37 -16.20 -18.07
C VAL A 166 9.94 -14.85 -18.65
N THR A 167 10.52 -14.42 -19.77
CA THR A 167 10.21 -13.17 -20.46
C THR A 167 10.66 -13.23 -21.92
N ASN A 168 10.01 -12.48 -22.79
CA ASN A 168 10.43 -12.29 -24.19
C ASN A 168 11.26 -11.02 -24.41
N LEU A 169 11.57 -10.29 -23.33
CA LEU A 169 12.36 -9.07 -23.36
C LEU A 169 13.86 -9.38 -23.55
N ASP A 170 14.58 -8.42 -24.12
CA ASP A 170 16.03 -8.50 -24.11
C ASP A 170 16.59 -8.14 -22.72
N LYS A 171 17.84 -8.53 -22.46
CA LYS A 171 18.48 -8.32 -21.15
C LYS A 171 18.58 -6.83 -20.77
N GLY A 172 18.64 -5.91 -21.73
CA GLY A 172 18.67 -4.47 -21.44
C GLY A 172 17.34 -3.98 -20.90
N ASP A 173 16.25 -4.39 -21.54
CA ASP A 173 14.88 -4.13 -21.08
C ASP A 173 14.61 -4.80 -19.71
N CYS A 174 15.08 -6.04 -19.52
CA CYS A 174 14.96 -6.73 -18.23
C CYS A 174 15.67 -5.99 -17.10
N LEU A 175 16.86 -5.44 -17.34
CA LEU A 175 17.58 -4.63 -16.35
C LEU A 175 16.77 -3.38 -15.98
N THR A 176 16.21 -2.69 -16.98
CA THR A 176 15.38 -1.50 -16.76
C THR A 176 14.13 -1.82 -15.93
N ILE A 177 13.43 -2.91 -16.27
CA ILE A 177 12.23 -3.33 -15.54
C ILE A 177 12.58 -3.81 -14.14
N LEU A 178 13.70 -4.51 -13.94
CA LEU A 178 14.17 -4.88 -12.61
C LEU A 178 14.41 -3.65 -11.74
N THR A 179 15.13 -2.64 -12.25
CA THR A 179 15.35 -1.37 -11.54
C THR A 179 14.03 -0.70 -11.18
N TYR A 180 13.07 -0.68 -12.11
CA TYR A 180 11.72 -0.18 -11.83
C TYR A 180 11.04 -0.97 -10.70
N ASN A 181 11.07 -2.30 -10.73
CA ASN A 181 10.50 -3.13 -9.68
C ASN A 181 11.09 -2.80 -8.31
N LEU A 182 12.41 -2.64 -8.22
CA LEU A 182 13.08 -2.28 -6.96
C LEU A 182 12.66 -0.91 -6.46
N VAL A 183 12.53 0.09 -7.34
CA VAL A 183 12.00 1.42 -6.99
C VAL A 183 10.56 1.32 -6.47
N ARG A 184 9.70 0.50 -7.10
CA ARG A 184 8.31 0.31 -6.65
C ARG A 184 8.23 -0.46 -5.33
N LEU A 185 9.04 -1.51 -5.17
CA LEU A 185 9.16 -2.23 -3.90
C LEU A 185 9.65 -1.28 -2.80
N GLY A 186 10.65 -0.45 -3.07
CA GLY A 186 11.13 0.56 -2.14
C GLY A 186 10.01 1.49 -1.68
N PHE A 187 9.23 2.01 -2.63
CA PHE A 187 8.09 2.88 -2.35
C PHE A 187 7.02 2.17 -1.50
N LEU A 188 6.64 0.93 -1.85
CA LEU A 188 5.64 0.17 -1.09
C LEU A 188 6.11 -0.17 0.31
N ASN A 189 7.40 -0.53 0.49
CA ASN A 189 7.96 -0.82 1.81
C ASN A 189 7.98 0.44 2.68
N HIS A 190 8.39 1.57 2.11
CA HIS A 190 8.39 2.86 2.78
C HIS A 190 6.98 3.31 3.18
N ASP A 191 6.07 3.44 2.22
CA ASP A 191 4.79 4.10 2.44
C ASP A 191 3.72 3.19 3.06
N ALA A 192 3.59 1.98 2.52
CA ALA A 192 2.43 1.11 2.75
C ALA A 192 2.71 -0.03 3.73
N LEU A 193 3.97 -0.40 3.94
CA LEU A 193 4.36 -1.49 4.83
C LEU A 193 5.08 -1.03 6.10
N SER A 194 5.49 0.25 6.19
CA SER A 194 6.19 0.79 7.37
C SER A 194 7.54 0.07 7.61
N ASP A 195 8.28 -0.17 6.53
CA ASP A 195 9.62 -0.79 6.54
C ASP A 195 10.64 0.09 5.79
N PRO A 196 11.10 1.19 6.40
CA PRO A 196 12.03 2.12 5.77
C PRO A 196 13.41 1.48 5.55
N GLN A 197 13.83 0.52 6.39
CA GLN A 197 15.10 -0.16 6.22
C GLN A 197 15.13 -1.07 4.98
N ALA A 198 14.05 -1.82 4.72
CA ALA A 198 13.90 -2.54 3.46
C ALA A 198 13.87 -1.58 2.27
N ALA A 199 13.17 -0.45 2.39
CA ALA A 199 13.13 0.56 1.33
C ALA A 199 14.51 1.13 1.00
N ILE A 200 15.32 1.48 2.01
CA ILE A 200 16.72 1.93 1.85
C ILE A 200 17.52 0.92 1.03
N ASN A 201 17.44 -0.37 1.40
CA ASN A 201 18.16 -1.43 0.70
C ASN A 201 17.71 -1.56 -0.75
N LEU A 202 16.40 -1.54 -1.00
CA LEU A 202 15.82 -1.66 -2.34
C LEU A 202 16.22 -0.48 -3.25
N TYR A 203 16.21 0.74 -2.74
CA TYR A 203 16.66 1.92 -3.49
C TYR A 203 18.17 1.88 -3.75
N GLN A 204 18.98 1.45 -2.78
CA GLN A 204 20.42 1.28 -2.98
C GLN A 204 20.70 0.22 -4.05
N MET A 205 19.98 -0.90 -4.04
CA MET A 205 20.10 -1.92 -5.08
C MET A 205 19.71 -1.38 -6.47
N ALA A 206 18.66 -0.57 -6.55
CA ALA A 206 18.27 0.08 -7.81
C ALA A 206 19.38 1.02 -8.35
N ILE A 207 20.06 1.76 -7.47
CA ILE A 207 21.20 2.62 -7.81
C ILE A 207 22.40 1.78 -8.28
N ASP A 208 22.70 0.68 -7.59
CA ASP A 208 23.86 -0.17 -7.87
C ASP A 208 23.71 -0.98 -9.16
N LEU A 209 22.48 -1.29 -9.57
CA LEU A 209 22.18 -2.01 -10.81
C LEU A 209 22.41 -1.19 -12.07
N ASP A 210 22.21 0.13 -12.00
CA ASP A 210 22.51 1.05 -13.10
C ASP A 210 23.42 2.21 -12.64
N PRO A 211 24.71 1.93 -12.39
CA PRO A 211 25.63 2.93 -11.87
C PRO A 211 25.97 4.02 -12.90
N GLN A 212 25.63 3.81 -14.18
CA GLN A 212 25.90 4.78 -15.25
C GLN A 212 24.72 5.73 -15.46
N HIS A 213 23.48 5.26 -15.24
CA HIS A 213 22.28 6.06 -15.40
C HIS A 213 21.29 5.86 -14.22
N PRO A 214 21.71 6.12 -12.97
CA PRO A 214 20.84 5.94 -11.83
C PRO A 214 19.61 6.85 -11.92
N SER A 215 18.46 6.34 -11.52
CA SER A 215 17.22 7.12 -11.52
C SER A 215 17.22 8.13 -10.38
N ALA A 216 16.90 9.39 -10.67
CA ALA A 216 16.70 10.43 -9.65
C ALA A 216 15.65 10.00 -8.60
N ALA A 217 14.63 9.25 -9.01
CA ALA A 217 13.61 8.72 -8.10
C ALA A 217 14.18 7.72 -7.08
N SER A 218 15.26 7.01 -7.42
CA SER A 218 15.92 6.09 -6.47
C SER A 218 16.63 6.87 -5.37
N TYR A 219 17.31 7.96 -5.72
CA TYR A 219 17.94 8.84 -4.74
C TYR A 219 16.93 9.60 -3.87
N VAL A 220 15.84 10.10 -4.46
CA VAL A 220 14.75 10.73 -3.69
C VAL A 220 14.15 9.73 -2.71
N GLY A 221 13.76 8.53 -3.17
CA GLY A 221 13.20 7.49 -2.31
C GLY A 221 14.16 7.00 -1.23
N LEU A 222 15.47 6.94 -1.53
CA LEU A 222 16.52 6.67 -0.54
C LEU A 222 16.55 7.76 0.53
N GLY A 223 16.56 9.04 0.13
CA GLY A 223 16.53 10.17 1.06
C GLY A 223 15.28 10.17 1.95
N ASP A 224 14.11 9.93 1.37
CA ASP A 224 12.84 9.84 2.11
C ASP A 224 12.85 8.70 3.12
N SER A 225 13.38 7.54 2.73
CA SER A 225 13.47 6.35 3.59
C SER A 225 14.50 6.51 4.70
N LEU A 226 15.65 7.13 4.44
CA LEU A 226 16.64 7.47 5.46
C LEU A 226 16.06 8.42 6.51
N GLN A 227 15.26 9.40 6.08
CA GLN A 227 14.57 10.30 7.01
C GLN A 227 13.51 9.59 7.86
N ALA A 228 12.86 8.56 7.32
CA ALA A 228 11.87 7.77 8.02
C ALA A 228 12.51 6.81 9.04
N ASP A 229 13.64 6.19 8.68
CA ASP A 229 14.39 5.28 9.55
C ASP A 229 15.05 6.02 10.73
N GLY A 230 15.64 7.19 10.46
CA GLY A 230 16.30 8.06 11.45
C GLY A 230 15.34 8.83 12.38
N GLY A 231 14.24 8.21 12.81
CA GLY A 231 13.23 8.79 13.70
C GLY A 231 13.45 8.51 15.20
N SER A 232 14.61 7.97 15.58
CA SER A 232 14.87 7.38 16.90
C SER A 232 15.91 8.14 17.73
N ARG A 233 15.62 9.40 18.09
CA ARG A 233 16.15 10.19 19.23
C ARG A 233 17.63 9.95 19.66
N GLU A 234 18.54 9.71 18.73
CA GLU A 234 19.93 9.35 19.04
C GLU A 234 20.92 9.84 17.96
N GLU A 235 22.23 9.72 18.23
CA GLU A 235 23.33 10.13 17.34
C GLU A 235 23.26 9.46 15.95
N SER A 236 22.60 8.30 15.86
CA SER A 236 22.28 7.61 14.60
C SER A 236 21.36 8.44 13.68
N ASP A 237 20.46 9.27 14.22
CA ASP A 237 19.52 10.05 13.41
C ASP A 237 20.23 11.14 12.62
N LEU A 238 21.25 11.79 13.20
CA LEU A 238 22.04 12.81 12.51
C LEU A 238 22.75 12.22 11.29
N LYS A 239 23.30 11.01 11.43
CA LYS A 239 23.93 10.31 10.31
C LYS A 239 22.92 9.99 9.20
N HIS A 240 21.72 9.56 9.55
CA HIS A 240 20.66 9.32 8.55
C HIS A 240 20.26 10.59 7.82
N LEU A 241 20.17 11.73 8.52
CA LEU A 241 19.89 13.03 7.92
C LEU A 241 21.02 13.49 6.98
N GLU A 242 22.29 13.29 7.36
CA GLU A 242 23.43 13.57 6.48
C GLU A 242 23.39 12.73 5.20
N LEU A 243 23.12 11.43 5.32
CA LEU A 243 22.97 10.53 4.17
C LEU A 243 21.76 10.92 3.31
N ALA A 244 20.66 11.34 3.91
CA ALA A 244 19.48 11.81 3.19
C ALA A 244 19.79 13.09 2.40
N ALA A 245 20.49 14.06 3.01
CA ALA A 245 20.94 15.27 2.32
C ALA A 245 21.82 14.94 1.11
N GLN A 246 22.77 14.01 1.27
CA GLN A 246 23.60 13.53 0.17
C GLN A 246 22.78 12.87 -0.93
N ALA A 247 21.79 12.03 -0.57
CA ALA A 247 20.90 11.41 -1.54
C ALA A 247 20.11 12.46 -2.35
N TYR A 248 19.53 13.48 -1.70
CA TYR A 248 18.85 14.55 -2.41
C TYR A 248 19.78 15.39 -3.28
N GLN A 249 21.00 15.67 -2.83
CA GLN A 249 22.00 16.35 -3.66
C GLN A 249 22.32 15.53 -4.91
N ARG A 250 22.49 14.20 -4.80
CA ARG A 250 22.65 13.32 -5.96
C ARG A 250 21.43 13.31 -6.88
N ALA A 251 20.21 13.33 -6.34
CA ALA A 251 19.00 13.47 -7.14
C ALA A 251 18.96 14.80 -7.93
N LEU A 252 19.44 15.89 -7.32
CA LEU A 252 19.51 17.23 -7.93
C LEU A 252 20.63 17.35 -8.96
N GLU A 253 21.72 16.58 -8.85
CA GLU A 253 22.71 16.47 -9.94
C GLU A 253 22.08 15.97 -11.25
N LEU A 254 21.07 15.09 -11.13
CA LEU A 254 20.34 14.52 -12.26
C LEU A 254 19.13 15.38 -12.68
N THR A 255 18.46 16.00 -11.72
CA THR A 255 17.28 16.84 -11.94
C THR A 255 17.38 18.18 -11.16
N PRO A 256 18.20 19.14 -11.64
CA PRO A 256 18.59 20.34 -10.86
C PRO A 256 17.44 21.24 -10.40
N ASN A 257 16.33 21.24 -11.13
CA ASN A 257 15.18 22.13 -10.87
C ASN A 257 14.00 21.40 -10.21
N SER A 258 14.23 20.23 -9.60
CA SER A 258 13.17 19.52 -8.88
C SER A 258 12.79 20.26 -7.59
N ALA A 259 11.68 21.00 -7.62
CA ALA A 259 11.20 21.80 -6.50
C ALA A 259 10.91 20.97 -5.24
N SER A 260 10.31 19.78 -5.39
CA SER A 260 10.03 18.87 -4.26
C SER A 260 11.32 18.31 -3.64
N THR A 261 12.34 18.04 -4.45
CA THR A 261 13.64 17.55 -3.97
C THR A 261 14.41 18.68 -3.28
N LEU A 262 14.42 19.88 -3.84
CA LEU A 262 14.99 21.08 -3.20
C LEU A 262 14.30 21.36 -1.84
N PHE A 263 12.98 21.27 -1.80
CA PHE A 263 12.22 21.43 -0.56
C PHE A 263 12.60 20.37 0.47
N SER A 264 12.67 19.10 0.07
CA SER A 264 13.05 18.00 0.96
C SER A 264 14.48 18.15 1.49
N LEU A 265 15.41 18.58 0.64
CA LEU A 265 16.77 18.93 1.03
C LEU A 265 16.77 20.07 2.06
N ALA A 266 16.07 21.17 1.79
CA ALA A 266 16.03 22.30 2.70
C ALA A 266 15.45 21.95 4.09
N VAL A 267 14.42 21.09 4.13
CA VAL A 267 13.89 20.55 5.39
C VAL A 267 14.96 19.74 6.14
N VAL A 268 15.72 18.89 5.45
CA VAL A 268 16.81 18.12 6.08
C VAL A 268 17.94 19.02 6.57
N LEU A 269 18.36 20.01 5.78
CA LEU A 269 19.40 20.96 6.15
C LEU A 269 19.02 21.76 7.41
N GLU A 270 17.77 22.21 7.52
CA GLU A 270 17.29 22.86 8.74
C GLU A 270 17.35 21.91 9.95
N ARG A 271 16.97 20.64 9.77
CA ARG A 271 17.03 19.62 10.84
C ARG A 271 18.47 19.32 11.28
N LEU A 272 19.43 19.40 10.36
CA LEU A 272 20.88 19.32 10.63
C LEU A 272 21.45 20.60 11.26
N GLY A 273 20.67 21.66 11.40
CA GLY A 273 21.12 22.96 11.91
C GLY A 273 21.86 23.81 10.88
N GLN A 274 21.88 23.41 9.61
CA GLN A 274 22.47 24.14 8.49
C GLN A 274 21.47 25.19 7.97
N THR A 275 21.07 26.11 8.85
CA THR A 275 19.92 27.00 8.61
C THR A 275 20.14 27.97 7.46
N GLN A 276 21.36 28.48 7.26
CA GLN A 276 21.62 29.45 6.19
C GLN A 276 21.37 28.87 4.80
N GLU A 277 21.86 27.66 4.53
CA GLU A 277 21.67 26.99 3.24
C GLU A 277 20.20 26.60 3.04
N ALA A 278 19.55 26.11 4.09
CA ALA A 278 18.11 25.83 4.07
C ALA A 278 17.29 27.09 3.72
N ASP A 279 17.58 28.22 4.37
CA ASP A 279 16.86 29.49 4.18
C ASP A 279 17.05 30.05 2.76
N ASP A 280 18.23 29.89 2.17
CA ASP A 280 18.50 30.31 0.80
C ASP A 280 17.65 29.50 -0.21
N ILE A 281 17.56 28.18 -0.02
CA ILE A 281 16.72 27.30 -0.84
C ILE A 281 15.23 27.66 -0.65
N MET A 282 14.77 27.77 0.61
CA MET A 282 13.38 28.11 0.92
C MET A 282 12.98 29.47 0.34
N THR A 283 13.84 30.47 0.43
CA THR A 283 13.61 31.80 -0.14
C THR A 283 13.49 31.75 -1.67
N ASN A 284 14.27 30.90 -2.34
CA ASN A 284 14.12 30.67 -3.78
C ASN A 284 12.77 30.05 -4.10
N LEU A 285 12.42 28.94 -3.44
CA LEU A 285 11.15 28.22 -3.65
C LEU A 285 9.93 29.11 -3.37
N GLN A 286 9.99 29.96 -2.34
CA GLN A 286 8.90 30.88 -2.00
C GLN A 286 8.60 31.91 -3.10
N ARG A 287 9.60 32.28 -3.91
CA ARG A 287 9.44 33.25 -5.00
C ARG A 287 8.89 32.62 -6.29
N GLN A 288 8.76 31.30 -6.34
CA GLN A 288 8.20 30.57 -7.48
C GLN A 288 6.66 30.63 -7.48
N GLU A 289 6.05 30.01 -8.49
CA GLU A 289 4.59 29.92 -8.62
C GLU A 289 3.91 29.20 -7.44
N SER A 290 2.58 29.35 -7.36
CA SER A 290 1.75 28.81 -6.26
C SER A 290 2.00 27.32 -5.95
N PRO A 291 2.14 26.41 -6.95
CA PRO A 291 2.35 24.98 -6.67
C PRO A 291 3.68 24.65 -5.98
N ILE A 292 4.64 25.57 -6.01
CA ILE A 292 5.96 25.40 -5.38
C ILE A 292 6.01 26.16 -4.05
N SER A 293 5.55 27.42 -4.05
CA SER A 293 5.57 28.26 -2.84
C SER A 293 4.68 27.70 -1.72
N CYS A 294 3.66 26.89 -2.03
CA CYS A 294 2.84 26.20 -1.04
C CYS A 294 3.65 25.26 -0.13
N LEU A 295 4.74 24.67 -0.63
CA LEU A 295 5.61 23.79 0.16
C LEU A 295 6.27 24.57 1.31
N VAL A 296 6.77 25.77 1.01
CA VAL A 296 7.41 26.66 1.99
C VAL A 296 6.39 27.19 3.00
N ASP A 297 5.19 27.57 2.55
CA ASP A 297 4.10 28.00 3.43
C ASP A 297 3.66 26.88 4.39
N SER A 298 3.54 25.66 3.86
CA SER A 298 3.22 24.46 4.63
C SER A 298 4.28 24.16 5.68
N TRP A 299 5.55 24.26 5.31
CA TRP A 299 6.65 24.10 6.26
C TRP A 299 6.64 25.16 7.35
N GLY A 300 6.39 26.42 6.99
CA GLY A 300 6.22 27.50 7.97
C GLY A 300 5.11 27.21 8.98
N TYR A 301 3.99 26.63 8.52
CA TYR A 301 2.90 26.20 9.38
C TYR A 301 3.32 25.09 10.35
N VAL A 302 3.94 24.02 9.84
CA VAL A 302 4.44 22.89 10.64
C VAL A 302 5.46 23.37 11.68
N ARG A 303 6.37 24.27 11.28
CA ARG A 303 7.39 24.85 12.17
C ARG A 303 6.80 25.76 13.24
N TRP A 304 5.78 26.55 12.92
CA TRP A 304 5.07 27.35 13.91
C TRP A 304 4.48 26.48 15.02
N HIS A 305 3.84 25.36 14.65
CA HIS A 305 3.23 24.42 15.59
C HIS A 305 4.26 23.56 16.33
N SER A 306 5.44 23.37 15.75
CA SER A 306 6.52 22.57 16.33
C SER A 306 7.68 23.41 16.88
N ARG A 307 7.53 24.74 17.03
CA ARG A 307 8.62 25.66 17.41
C ARG A 307 9.26 25.41 18.77
N LYS A 308 8.55 24.68 19.65
CA LYS A 308 9.06 24.28 20.97
C LYS A 308 9.82 22.95 20.93
N VAL A 309 9.82 22.28 19.79
CA VAL A 309 10.48 21.00 19.55
C VAL A 309 11.80 21.30 18.84
N ALA A 310 12.90 20.71 19.34
CA ALA A 310 14.18 20.84 18.67
C ALA A 310 14.09 20.30 17.23
N PRO A 311 14.79 20.89 16.24
CA PRO A 311 14.67 20.48 14.83
C PRO A 311 14.89 18.99 14.57
N HIS A 312 15.82 18.36 15.27
CA HIS A 312 16.09 16.92 15.17
C HIS A 312 15.03 16.04 15.87
N HIS A 313 14.19 16.61 16.73
CA HIS A 313 13.10 15.91 17.45
C HIS A 313 11.73 16.08 16.78
N LEU A 314 11.65 16.72 15.62
CA LEU A 314 10.38 16.93 14.93
C LEU A 314 9.74 15.59 14.58
N ASN A 315 8.47 15.43 14.97
CA ASN A 315 7.68 14.24 14.68
C ASN A 315 7.16 14.28 13.23
N LEU A 316 8.11 14.26 12.28
CA LEU A 316 7.86 14.20 10.85
C LEU A 316 7.91 12.76 10.39
N HIS A 317 6.73 12.20 10.16
CA HIS A 317 6.60 10.87 9.58
C HIS A 317 6.64 10.97 8.06
N ARG A 318 6.95 9.86 7.39
CA ARG A 318 7.12 9.87 5.93
C ARG A 318 6.14 8.94 5.20
N GLY A 319 5.80 7.78 5.78
CA GLY A 319 4.87 6.83 5.17
C GLY A 319 3.43 6.97 5.65
N THR A 320 2.48 6.65 4.77
CA THR A 320 1.04 6.66 5.07
C THR A 320 0.71 5.69 6.19
N ARG A 321 1.28 4.47 6.16
CA ARG A 321 1.03 3.47 7.20
C ARG A 321 1.51 3.94 8.58
N ASP A 322 2.63 4.66 8.65
CA ASP A 322 3.16 5.20 9.92
C ASP A 322 2.21 6.23 10.52
N MET A 323 1.72 7.15 9.68
CA MET A 323 0.74 8.15 10.08
C MET A 323 -0.56 7.50 10.58
N LEU A 324 -1.09 6.50 9.85
CA LEU A 324 -2.26 5.74 10.26
C LEU A 324 -2.02 5.01 11.58
N ARG A 325 -0.88 4.32 11.74
CA ARG A 325 -0.54 3.60 12.96
C ARG A 325 -0.47 4.54 14.16
N LEU A 326 0.21 5.67 14.03
CA LEU A 326 0.30 6.68 15.08
C LEU A 326 -1.08 7.20 15.50
N ALA A 327 -1.94 7.49 14.52
CA ALA A 327 -3.29 7.97 14.77
C ALA A 327 -4.16 6.89 15.45
N LEU A 328 -4.12 5.65 14.97
CA LEU A 328 -4.88 4.53 15.52
C LEU A 328 -4.42 4.14 16.93
N ASP A 329 -3.11 4.16 17.19
CA ASP A 329 -2.55 3.95 18.53
C ASP A 329 -3.05 5.02 19.51
N ALA A 330 -3.10 6.29 19.07
CA ALA A 330 -3.64 7.38 19.87
C ALA A 330 -5.16 7.26 20.09
N ALA A 331 -5.92 6.71 19.13
CA ALA A 331 -7.36 6.53 19.22
C ALA A 331 -7.77 5.27 20.01
N MET A 332 -6.83 4.34 20.22
CA MET A 332 -7.08 3.04 20.83
C MET A 332 -7.84 3.06 22.17
N PRO A 333 -7.63 4.03 23.09
CA PRO A 333 -8.42 4.13 24.31
C PRO A 333 -9.93 4.29 24.06
N LEU A 334 -10.31 5.03 23.01
CA LEU A 334 -11.70 5.22 22.60
C LEU A 334 -12.22 4.03 21.78
N ILE A 335 -11.42 3.51 20.84
CA ILE A 335 -11.77 2.33 20.02
C ILE A 335 -12.10 1.10 20.91
N LYS A 336 -11.33 0.90 22.00
CA LYS A 336 -11.58 -0.22 22.94
C LYS A 336 -12.95 -0.18 23.62
N GLN A 337 -13.62 0.98 23.66
CA GLN A 337 -14.96 1.08 24.23
C GLN A 337 -16.01 0.36 23.36
N GLN A 338 -15.81 0.31 22.05
CA GLN A 338 -16.62 -0.48 21.13
C GLN A 338 -16.71 -1.95 21.59
N ARG A 339 -15.54 -2.53 21.90
CA ARG A 339 -15.40 -3.92 22.34
C ARG A 339 -16.05 -4.12 23.71
N LYS A 340 -15.77 -3.23 24.66
CA LYS A 340 -16.27 -3.32 26.04
C LYS A 340 -17.80 -3.32 26.10
N ASN A 341 -18.44 -2.50 25.27
CA ASN A 341 -19.89 -2.35 25.27
C ASN A 341 -20.57 -3.30 24.27
N SER A 342 -19.80 -3.97 23.40
CA SER A 342 -20.31 -4.78 22.28
C SER A 342 -21.33 -4.03 21.42
N ASN A 343 -21.20 -2.71 21.34
CA ASN A 343 -22.10 -1.83 20.61
C ASN A 343 -21.26 -0.99 19.64
N PRO A 344 -21.46 -1.14 18.31
CA PRO A 344 -20.69 -0.44 17.29
C PRO A 344 -20.88 1.09 17.30
N ALA A 345 -21.89 1.60 18.01
CA ALA A 345 -22.09 3.03 18.20
C ALA A 345 -20.95 3.71 18.99
N TYR A 346 -20.29 2.98 19.90
CA TYR A 346 -19.22 3.54 20.73
C TYR A 346 -17.87 3.38 20.05
N GLY A 347 -17.12 4.46 19.95
CA GLY A 347 -15.75 4.44 19.43
C GLY A 347 -15.69 4.12 17.94
N MET A 348 -16.53 4.77 17.15
CA MET A 348 -16.60 4.59 15.70
C MET A 348 -15.23 4.84 15.04
N VAL A 349 -14.90 3.99 14.07
CA VAL A 349 -13.72 4.10 13.20
C VAL A 349 -14.22 4.32 11.77
N CYS A 350 -13.98 5.51 11.25
CA CYS A 350 -14.50 5.92 9.94
C CYS A 350 -13.38 6.28 8.96
N GLU A 351 -13.63 6.09 7.67
CA GLU A 351 -12.83 6.63 6.57
C GLU A 351 -13.76 7.34 5.58
N PHE A 352 -13.40 8.57 5.22
CA PHE A 352 -14.14 9.41 4.28
C PHE A 352 -13.28 9.65 3.06
N GLY A 353 -13.70 9.13 1.90
CA GLY A 353 -12.90 9.07 0.68
C GLY A 353 -12.09 7.78 0.59
N VAL A 354 -12.79 6.66 0.44
CA VAL A 354 -12.16 5.33 0.41
C VAL A 354 -11.42 5.08 -0.90
N GLY A 355 -11.96 5.54 -2.04
CA GLY A 355 -11.46 5.23 -3.37
C GLY A 355 -11.24 3.72 -3.59
N SER A 356 -9.99 3.35 -3.88
CA SER A 356 -9.57 1.95 -4.07
C SER A 356 -9.40 1.15 -2.76
N GLY A 357 -9.47 1.80 -1.60
CA GLY A 357 -9.35 1.21 -0.28
C GLY A 357 -7.92 0.99 0.19
N ARG A 358 -6.94 1.74 -0.34
CA ARG A 358 -5.51 1.61 0.02
C ARG A 358 -5.29 1.87 1.51
N SER A 359 -5.70 3.04 2.01
CA SER A 359 -5.63 3.45 3.42
C SER A 359 -6.56 2.61 4.31
N LEU A 360 -7.78 2.31 3.83
CA LEU A 360 -8.72 1.43 4.54
C LEU A 360 -8.12 0.06 4.86
N ARG A 361 -7.44 -0.59 3.89
CA ARG A 361 -6.78 -1.89 4.11
C ARG A 361 -5.65 -1.78 5.13
N MET A 362 -4.85 -0.70 5.08
CA MET A 362 -3.82 -0.48 6.10
C MET A 362 -4.44 -0.34 7.49
N THR A 363 -5.51 0.43 7.61
CA THR A 363 -6.27 0.62 8.85
C THR A 363 -6.80 -0.72 9.37
N GLN A 364 -7.41 -1.52 8.50
CA GLN A 364 -7.90 -2.86 8.82
C GLN A 364 -6.79 -3.78 9.32
N GLU A 365 -5.62 -3.77 8.67
CA GLU A 365 -4.49 -4.61 9.06
C GLU A 365 -3.85 -4.18 10.39
N ILE A 366 -3.95 -2.90 10.75
CA ILE A 366 -3.43 -2.36 12.02
C ILE A 366 -4.37 -2.71 13.18
N LEU A 367 -5.69 -2.67 12.94
CA LEU A 367 -6.69 -2.86 13.98
C LEU A 367 -6.99 -4.33 14.28
N PRO A 368 -7.50 -4.64 15.48
CA PRO A 368 -8.07 -5.95 15.77
C PRO A 368 -9.26 -6.28 14.83
N LEU A 369 -9.38 -7.55 14.44
CA LEU A 369 -10.35 -8.03 13.44
C LEU A 369 -11.84 -7.84 13.82
N ASP A 370 -12.14 -7.63 15.11
CA ASP A 370 -13.49 -7.43 15.62
C ASP A 370 -13.94 -5.96 15.63
N ILE A 371 -13.05 -5.01 15.31
CA ILE A 371 -13.41 -3.60 15.17
C ILE A 371 -14.21 -3.38 13.89
N HIS A 372 -15.30 -2.63 13.98
CA HIS A 372 -16.08 -2.25 12.79
C HIS A 372 -15.45 -1.01 12.14
N LEU A 373 -15.21 -1.08 10.83
CA LEU A 373 -14.74 0.03 10.02
C LEU A 373 -15.87 0.50 9.09
N HIS A 374 -16.08 1.80 9.04
CA HIS A 374 -17.10 2.42 8.19
C HIS A 374 -16.44 3.28 7.11
N GLY A 375 -16.50 2.83 5.86
CA GLY A 375 -15.96 3.55 4.72
C GLY A 375 -17.04 4.29 3.95
N PHE A 376 -16.87 5.59 3.72
CA PHE A 376 -17.80 6.45 3.01
C PHE A 376 -17.16 6.95 1.71
N ASP A 377 -17.84 6.78 0.59
CA ASP A 377 -17.41 7.31 -0.70
C ASP A 377 -18.57 7.26 -1.71
N THR A 378 -18.50 8.08 -2.75
CA THR A 378 -19.35 7.91 -3.93
C THR A 378 -18.91 6.73 -4.80
N PHE A 379 -17.61 6.40 -4.79
CA PHE A 379 -16.89 5.49 -5.68
C PHE A 379 -16.93 5.92 -7.16
N THR A 380 -17.57 7.05 -7.46
CA THR A 380 -17.69 7.63 -8.81
C THR A 380 -16.68 8.75 -9.05
N GLY A 381 -15.81 9.00 -8.08
CA GLY A 381 -14.81 10.05 -8.10
C GLY A 381 -15.34 11.40 -7.66
N LEU A 382 -14.53 12.45 -7.84
CA LEU A 382 -14.84 13.80 -7.38
C LEU A 382 -16.20 14.31 -7.92
N PRO A 383 -17.07 14.90 -7.07
CA PRO A 383 -18.36 15.43 -7.50
C PRO A 383 -18.23 16.68 -8.39
N HIS A 384 -17.14 17.43 -8.22
CA HIS A 384 -16.76 18.63 -8.98
C HIS A 384 -15.24 18.63 -9.19
N SER A 385 -14.71 19.46 -10.10
CA SER A 385 -13.26 19.57 -10.30
C SER A 385 -12.55 20.16 -9.08
N TRP A 386 -11.31 19.72 -8.84
CA TRP A 386 -10.44 20.20 -7.77
C TRP A 386 -9.08 20.63 -8.34
N GLY A 387 -8.86 21.93 -8.46
CA GLY A 387 -7.69 22.43 -9.21
C GLY A 387 -7.70 21.92 -10.65
N ASP A 388 -6.64 21.22 -11.05
CA ASP A 388 -6.51 20.59 -12.38
C ASP A 388 -7.15 19.19 -12.46
N GLU A 389 -7.60 18.64 -11.33
CA GLU A 389 -8.28 17.35 -11.28
C GLU A 389 -9.73 17.49 -11.78
N PRO A 390 -10.10 16.84 -12.89
CA PRO A 390 -11.45 16.93 -13.42
C PRO A 390 -12.47 16.23 -12.52
N LYS A 391 -13.74 16.59 -12.70
CA LYS A 391 -14.86 15.85 -12.12
C LYS A 391 -14.75 14.36 -12.49
N GLY A 392 -14.93 13.47 -11.51
CA GLY A 392 -14.80 12.03 -11.69
C GLY A 392 -13.37 11.49 -11.56
N SER A 393 -12.35 12.33 -11.30
CA SER A 393 -11.05 11.86 -10.85
C SER A 393 -11.19 10.94 -9.63
N TYR A 394 -10.28 9.97 -9.51
CA TYR A 394 -10.26 8.94 -8.46
C TYR A 394 -11.44 7.95 -8.47
N SER A 395 -12.24 7.92 -9.53
CA SER A 395 -13.33 6.95 -9.69
C SER A 395 -12.83 5.51 -9.76
N THR A 396 -13.49 4.63 -9.02
CA THR A 396 -13.36 3.16 -9.16
C THR A 396 -14.47 2.58 -10.04
N GLY A 397 -15.10 3.41 -10.88
CA GLY A 397 -16.26 3.00 -11.69
C GLY A 397 -17.51 2.74 -10.87
N GLY A 398 -17.60 3.30 -9.66
CA GLY A 398 -18.69 3.04 -8.71
C GLY A 398 -18.57 1.70 -7.98
N VAL A 399 -17.43 1.02 -8.07
CA VAL A 399 -17.20 -0.29 -7.46
C VAL A 399 -16.51 -0.10 -6.11
N VAL A 400 -17.12 -0.63 -5.05
CA VAL A 400 -16.48 -0.66 -3.73
C VAL A 400 -15.28 -1.61 -3.73
N PRO A 401 -14.26 -1.39 -2.89
CA PRO A 401 -13.14 -2.30 -2.79
C PRO A 401 -13.59 -3.75 -2.51
N THR A 402 -13.09 -4.70 -3.30
CA THR A 402 -13.38 -6.13 -3.16
C THR A 402 -12.30 -6.82 -2.34
N ASN A 403 -12.53 -8.07 -1.89
CA ASN A 403 -11.56 -8.83 -1.09
C ASN A 403 -11.11 -8.09 0.18
N ILE A 404 -12.05 -7.43 0.85
CA ILE A 404 -11.85 -6.88 2.18
C ILE A 404 -12.61 -7.80 3.13
N GLU A 405 -11.86 -8.52 3.95
CA GLU A 405 -12.42 -9.44 4.94
C GLU A 405 -12.92 -8.66 6.17
N GLY A 406 -13.51 -9.34 7.16
CA GLY A 406 -13.84 -8.73 8.45
C GLY A 406 -15.00 -7.72 8.46
N ASN A 407 -15.04 -6.91 9.51
CA ASN A 407 -16.17 -6.04 9.83
C ASN A 407 -16.06 -4.66 9.13
N VAL A 408 -16.01 -4.65 7.80
CA VAL A 408 -15.94 -3.42 7.00
C VAL A 408 -17.27 -3.15 6.30
N PHE A 409 -17.80 -1.94 6.48
CA PHE A 409 -19.10 -1.53 5.97
C PHE A 409 -18.96 -0.30 5.07
N PHE A 410 -19.43 -0.42 3.82
CA PHE A 410 -19.38 0.66 2.85
C PHE A 410 -20.69 1.43 2.75
N HIS A 411 -20.59 2.74 2.80
CA HIS A 411 -21.69 3.68 2.66
C HIS A 411 -21.52 4.45 1.36
N LYS A 412 -22.16 3.95 0.30
CA LYS A 412 -22.04 4.50 -1.05
C LYS A 412 -22.95 5.70 -1.25
N GLY A 413 -22.37 6.86 -1.56
CA GLY A 413 -23.10 8.10 -1.86
C GLY A 413 -22.34 9.34 -1.44
N LEU A 414 -22.96 10.52 -1.61
CA LEU A 414 -22.37 11.75 -1.08
C LEU A 414 -22.40 11.74 0.46
N PHE A 415 -21.44 12.41 1.10
CA PHE A 415 -21.35 12.46 2.57
C PHE A 415 -22.64 12.99 3.21
N LYS A 416 -23.19 14.10 2.70
CA LYS A 416 -24.47 14.66 3.17
C LYS A 416 -25.67 13.69 3.06
N GLU A 417 -25.61 12.71 2.17
CA GLU A 417 -26.69 11.74 1.92
C GLU A 417 -26.54 10.50 2.80
N THR A 418 -25.30 10.12 3.11
CA THR A 418 -24.95 8.86 3.80
C THR A 418 -24.78 9.03 5.30
N LEU A 419 -24.27 10.19 5.76
CA LEU A 419 -23.95 10.41 7.17
C LEU A 419 -25.18 10.52 8.06
N VAL A 420 -26.24 11.21 7.63
CA VAL A 420 -27.43 11.39 8.46
C VAL A 420 -28.12 10.04 8.75
N PRO A 421 -28.43 9.18 7.76
CA PRO A 421 -28.97 7.86 8.04
C PRO A 421 -28.04 6.98 8.89
N PHE A 422 -26.72 7.03 8.62
CA PHE A 422 -25.73 6.29 9.39
C PHE A 422 -25.75 6.67 10.88
N LEU A 423 -25.69 7.96 11.19
CA LEU A 423 -25.67 8.44 12.58
C LEU A 423 -27.00 8.17 13.29
N GLN A 424 -28.12 8.21 12.59
CA GLN A 424 -29.42 7.79 13.14
C GLN A 424 -29.42 6.30 13.50
N GLN A 425 -28.81 5.46 12.65
CA GLN A 425 -28.68 4.03 12.93
C GLN A 425 -27.77 3.74 14.12
N MET A 426 -26.69 4.52 14.31
CA MET A 426 -25.78 4.35 15.45
C MET A 426 -26.39 4.83 16.78
N GLY A 427 -27.32 5.78 16.74
CA GLY A 427 -28.02 6.30 17.92
C GLY A 427 -27.33 7.53 18.53
N GLU A 428 -27.97 8.10 19.56
CA GLU A 428 -27.57 9.39 20.14
C GLU A 428 -26.27 9.33 20.95
N ASP A 429 -26.00 8.19 21.60
CA ASP A 429 -24.80 7.96 22.41
C ASP A 429 -23.56 7.60 21.58
N ALA A 430 -23.71 7.54 20.25
CA ALA A 430 -22.60 7.21 19.37
C ALA A 430 -21.52 8.29 19.43
N PHE A 431 -20.24 7.87 19.41
CA PHE A 431 -19.13 8.82 19.36
C PHE A 431 -18.00 8.33 18.47
N LEU A 432 -17.27 9.29 17.89
CA LEU A 432 -16.18 9.07 16.97
C LEU A 432 -14.88 8.87 17.74
N ALA A 433 -14.23 7.71 17.58
CA ALA A 433 -12.88 7.51 18.11
C ALA A 433 -11.82 7.97 17.11
N TYR A 434 -12.00 7.59 15.84
CA TYR A 434 -11.05 7.79 14.77
C TYR A 434 -11.76 8.13 13.46
N ALA A 435 -11.23 9.11 12.72
CA ALA A 435 -11.57 9.28 11.31
C ALA A 435 -10.35 9.57 10.44
N ASN A 436 -10.27 8.87 9.31
CA ASN A 436 -9.46 9.26 8.16
C ASN A 436 -10.28 10.18 7.26
N ILE A 437 -9.84 11.43 7.10
CA ILE A 437 -10.46 12.48 6.30
C ILE A 437 -9.61 12.62 5.04
N ASP A 438 -10.08 12.01 3.94
CA ASP A 438 -9.47 12.04 2.62
C ASP A 438 -10.55 12.51 1.62
N CYS A 439 -11.05 13.72 1.86
CA CYS A 439 -12.24 14.25 1.19
C CYS A 439 -11.92 15.11 -0.03
N ASP A 440 -10.64 15.49 -0.20
CA ASP A 440 -10.05 16.43 -1.15
C ASP A 440 -10.63 17.86 -1.07
N LEU A 441 -11.95 17.98 -1.20
CA LEU A 441 -12.69 19.22 -1.31
C LEU A 441 -13.05 19.82 0.05
N TYR A 442 -12.97 21.15 0.13
CA TYR A 442 -13.52 21.94 1.25
C TYR A 442 -14.95 21.55 1.62
N THR A 443 -15.87 21.51 0.63
CA THR A 443 -17.30 21.25 0.89
C THR A 443 -17.55 19.84 1.38
N SER A 444 -16.82 18.86 0.84
CA SER A 444 -16.91 17.46 1.26
C SER A 444 -16.45 17.30 2.71
N THR A 445 -15.32 17.92 3.05
CA THR A 445 -14.79 17.95 4.42
C THR A 445 -15.76 18.64 5.38
N LEU A 446 -16.38 19.74 4.95
CA LEU A 446 -17.37 20.47 5.75
C LEU A 446 -18.60 19.61 6.04
N ASP A 447 -19.14 18.91 5.05
CA ASP A 447 -20.29 17.99 5.22
C ASP A 447 -19.97 16.92 6.28
N VAL A 448 -18.76 16.35 6.27
CA VAL A 448 -18.31 15.35 7.26
C VAL A 448 -18.22 15.96 8.66
N LEU A 449 -17.50 17.08 8.82
CA LEU A 449 -17.28 17.71 10.11
C LEU A 449 -18.57 18.26 10.73
N GLU A 450 -19.49 18.78 9.92
CA GLU A 450 -20.80 19.24 10.37
C GLU A 450 -21.67 18.09 10.85
N ALA A 451 -21.74 16.99 10.11
CA ALA A 451 -22.53 15.84 10.51
C ALA A 451 -21.96 15.17 11.78
N MET A 452 -20.63 15.15 11.94
CA MET A 452 -19.98 14.60 13.12
C MET A 452 -20.00 15.54 14.33
N HIS A 453 -20.59 16.73 14.20
CA HIS A 453 -20.87 17.59 15.35
C HIS A 453 -21.70 16.84 16.39
N GLY A 454 -21.26 16.85 17.65
CA GLY A 454 -21.93 16.15 18.75
C GLY A 454 -21.63 14.65 18.81
N ARG A 455 -20.78 14.15 17.90
CA ARG A 455 -20.18 12.80 17.94
C ARG A 455 -18.68 12.86 18.23
N ILE A 456 -18.03 13.99 17.94
CA ILE A 456 -16.66 14.28 18.32
C ILE A 456 -16.58 14.51 19.84
N VAL A 457 -15.66 13.82 20.51
CA VAL A 457 -15.44 13.85 21.95
C VAL A 457 -13.98 14.12 22.28
N GLU A 458 -13.68 14.43 23.54
CA GLU A 458 -12.28 14.50 23.99
C GLU A 458 -11.55 13.18 23.71
N GLY A 459 -10.36 13.28 23.11
CA GLY A 459 -9.56 12.15 22.69
C GLY A 459 -9.85 11.63 21.28
N THR A 460 -10.89 12.11 20.59
CA THR A 460 -11.11 11.77 19.16
C THR A 460 -9.86 12.12 18.35
N ILE A 461 -9.45 11.20 17.49
CA ILE A 461 -8.32 11.38 16.57
C ILE A 461 -8.84 11.56 15.15
N LEU A 462 -8.36 12.59 14.46
CA LEU A 462 -8.61 12.77 13.03
C LEU A 462 -7.25 12.79 12.32
N ILE A 463 -7.15 12.07 11.21
CA ILE A 463 -6.06 12.21 10.25
C ILE A 463 -6.64 12.84 8.99
N PHE A 464 -5.99 13.89 8.50
CA PHE A 464 -6.36 14.58 7.27
C PHE A 464 -5.35 14.26 6.18
N ASP A 465 -5.83 14.01 4.96
CA ASP A 465 -5.01 13.91 3.76
C ASP A 465 -4.92 15.27 3.04
N GLU A 466 -3.85 15.49 2.28
CA GLU A 466 -3.62 16.74 1.52
C GLU A 466 -3.73 18.03 2.37
N TYR A 467 -3.54 17.89 3.69
CA TYR A 467 -3.68 18.95 4.70
C TYR A 467 -2.56 19.98 4.67
N VAL A 468 -1.40 19.59 4.12
CA VAL A 468 -0.23 20.43 3.87
C VAL A 468 0.35 20.10 2.50
N CYS A 469 1.22 20.96 1.97
CA CYS A 469 1.98 20.76 0.72
C CYS A 469 1.15 20.62 -0.57
N HIS A 470 -0.18 20.51 -0.51
CA HIS A 470 -1.05 20.68 -1.67
C HIS A 470 -1.07 22.15 -2.11
N PRO A 471 -1.08 22.49 -3.43
CA PRO A 471 -1.14 23.88 -3.88
C PRO A 471 -2.29 24.70 -3.31
N THR A 472 -3.42 24.04 -2.98
CA THR A 472 -4.62 24.67 -2.40
C THR A 472 -4.91 24.25 -0.96
N TRP A 473 -3.91 23.73 -0.23
CA TRP A 473 -4.10 23.17 1.12
C TRP A 473 -4.86 24.11 2.06
N ARG A 474 -4.62 25.44 2.00
CA ARG A 474 -5.29 26.44 2.83
C ARG A 474 -6.76 26.69 2.48
N GLN A 475 -7.22 26.26 1.31
CA GLN A 475 -8.58 26.48 0.83
C GLN A 475 -9.48 25.26 1.02
N ASP A 476 -8.88 24.08 1.21
CA ASP A 476 -9.54 22.77 1.21
C ASP A 476 -9.81 22.26 2.64
N GLU A 477 -9.37 21.05 2.97
CA GLU A 477 -9.63 20.40 4.25
C GLU A 477 -9.18 21.24 5.46
N PHE A 478 -8.01 21.89 5.34
CA PHE A 478 -7.49 22.79 6.36
C PHE A 478 -8.49 23.89 6.70
N ARG A 479 -9.12 24.48 5.68
CA ARG A 479 -10.07 25.58 5.87
C ARG A 479 -11.32 25.06 6.58
N ALA A 480 -11.89 23.96 6.10
CA ALA A 480 -13.07 23.35 6.70
C ALA A 480 -12.84 23.02 8.18
N TRP A 481 -11.69 22.42 8.49
CA TRP A 481 -11.27 22.12 9.85
C TRP A 481 -11.18 23.38 10.73
N ARG A 482 -10.49 24.42 10.26
CA ARG A 482 -10.31 25.67 11.02
C ARG A 482 -11.62 26.39 11.27
N GLU A 483 -12.52 26.42 10.29
CA GLU A 483 -13.85 27.02 10.43
C GLU A 483 -14.73 26.23 11.40
N CYS A 484 -14.76 24.91 11.31
CA CYS A 484 -15.50 24.04 12.24
C CYS A 484 -14.99 24.14 13.68
N CYS A 485 -13.67 24.10 13.90
CA CYS A 485 -13.11 24.27 15.24
C CYS A 485 -13.52 25.61 15.87
N LYS A 486 -13.48 26.70 15.08
CA LYS A 486 -13.90 28.03 15.55
C LYS A 486 -15.39 28.07 15.86
N ARG A 487 -16.23 27.48 15.00
CA ARG A 487 -17.69 27.50 15.12
C ARG A 487 -18.20 26.63 16.27
N PHE A 488 -17.59 25.46 16.46
CA PHE A 488 -18.03 24.45 17.42
C PHE A 488 -17.20 24.43 18.72
N GLY A 489 -16.19 25.30 18.82
CA GLY A 489 -15.39 25.45 20.02
C GLY A 489 -14.42 24.29 20.30
N TRP A 490 -14.15 23.43 19.31
CA TRP A 490 -13.20 22.33 19.47
C TRP A 490 -11.78 22.84 19.70
N LYS A 491 -11.14 22.33 20.74
CA LYS A 491 -9.71 22.51 20.98
C LYS A 491 -8.99 21.24 20.61
N TYR A 492 -7.78 21.39 20.08
CA TYR A 492 -7.00 20.27 19.58
C TYR A 492 -5.50 20.51 19.68
N GLU A 493 -4.76 19.43 19.56
CA GLU A 493 -3.32 19.41 19.37
C GLU A 493 -2.95 18.61 18.10
N TYR A 494 -1.82 18.95 17.48
CA TYR A 494 -1.25 18.14 16.40
C TYR A 494 -0.35 17.07 17.02
N LEU A 495 -0.54 15.82 16.62
CA LEU A 495 0.31 14.70 17.04
C LEU A 495 1.44 14.44 16.05
N ALA A 496 1.18 14.62 14.75
CA ALA A 496 2.14 14.35 13.69
C ALA A 496 1.81 15.13 12.42
N PHE A 497 2.84 15.36 11.61
CA PHE A 497 2.73 15.81 10.23
C PHE A 497 3.57 14.90 9.34
N SER A 498 3.15 14.74 8.10
CA SER A 498 3.95 14.14 7.04
C SER A 498 3.97 15.09 5.86
N LEU A 499 5.17 15.53 5.46
CA LEU A 499 5.32 16.41 4.30
C LEU A 499 5.29 15.64 2.97
N SER A 500 5.63 14.34 3.00
CA SER A 500 5.67 13.45 1.83
C SER A 500 4.28 12.93 1.48
N THR A 501 3.54 12.47 2.50
CA THR A 501 2.13 12.04 2.33
C THR A 501 1.15 13.17 2.58
N LYS A 502 1.64 14.38 2.90
CA LYS A 502 0.84 15.60 3.05
C LYS A 502 -0.19 15.57 4.18
N GLN A 503 -0.04 14.61 5.09
CA GLN A 503 -1.01 14.33 6.14
C GLN A 503 -0.74 15.11 7.43
N ALA A 504 -1.80 15.28 8.22
CA ALA A 504 -1.71 15.75 9.61
C ALA A 504 -2.59 14.93 10.54
N VAL A 505 -2.07 14.55 11.70
CA VAL A 505 -2.84 13.87 12.76
C VAL A 505 -3.16 14.88 13.85
N VAL A 506 -4.44 15.00 14.19
CA VAL A 506 -4.93 15.85 15.28
C VAL A 506 -5.64 15.03 16.35
N ARG A 507 -5.51 15.48 17.60
CA ARG A 507 -6.29 14.99 18.74
C ARG A 507 -7.16 16.10 19.28
N ILE A 508 -8.43 15.82 19.49
CA ILE A 508 -9.34 16.69 20.24
C ILE A 508 -8.97 16.66 21.72
N THR A 509 -8.73 17.84 22.29
CA THR A 509 -8.38 18.00 23.71
C THR A 509 -9.53 18.56 24.53
N ASP A 510 -10.53 19.15 23.88
CA ASP A 510 -11.70 19.73 24.54
C ASP A 510 -12.83 19.96 23.52
N VAL A 511 -14.06 19.81 23.96
CA VAL A 511 -15.27 20.12 23.20
C VAL A 511 -16.13 21.07 24.03
N ALA A 512 -16.65 22.13 23.40
CA ALA A 512 -17.31 23.24 24.08
C ALA A 512 -18.73 22.93 24.58
#